data_AF-L7YDI9-F1
#
_entry.id   AF-L7YDI9-F1
#
_cell.length_a   1.000
_cell.length_b   1.000
_cell.length_c   1.000
_cell.angle_alpha   90.00
_cell.angle_beta   90.00
_cell.angle_gamma   90.00
#
_symmetry.space_group_name_H-M   'P 1'
#
loop_
_entity.id
_entity.type
_entity.pdbx_description
1 polymer ?
#
loop_
_entity_poly.entity_id
_entity_poly.type
_entity_poly.pdbx_seq_one_letter_code
_entity_poly.pdbx_strand_id
1 'polypeptide(L)'
;DLHLLYDYDAEGADGKPEKWRYEMWFFSENRIVYSIHGGPMAGRLNYQTVAFQCIRPGELWQCNWLEETGTIVSLVYDIKNAKITTMIGF
;
A
#
# COMPACT_ATOMS: atom_id res chain seq x y z
N ASP A 1 -15.11 5.48 -1.27
CA ASP A 1 -14.92 4.19 -1.93
C ASP A 1 -13.89 4.35 -3.03
N LEU A 2 -12.74 3.69 -2.91
CA LEU A 2 -11.62 3.75 -3.85
C LEU A 2 -10.88 2.41 -3.86
N HIS A 3 -10.78 1.79 -5.03
CA HIS A 3 -9.96 0.59 -5.27
C HIS A 3 -8.74 0.95 -6.11
N LEU A 4 -7.56 0.55 -5.65
CA LEU A 4 -6.30 0.77 -6.35
C LEU A 4 -5.56 -0.56 -6.54
N LEU A 5 -5.08 -0.78 -7.76
CA LEU A 5 -4.04 -1.77 -8.05
C LEU A 5 -2.79 -1.01 -8.44
N TYR A 6 -1.65 -1.39 -7.88
CA TYR A 6 -0.38 -0.73 -8.14
C TYR A 6 0.77 -1.73 -8.07
N ASP A 7 1.81 -1.44 -8.85
CA ASP A 7 2.99 -2.29 -8.98
C ASP A 7 4.19 -1.56 -8.37
N TYR A 8 4.93 -2.24 -7.49
CA TYR A 8 6.26 -1.79 -7.11
C TYR A 8 7.30 -2.22 -8.14
N ASP A 9 8.29 -1.37 -8.33
CA ASP A 9 9.52 -1.73 -9.03
C ASP A 9 10.43 -2.45 -8.04
N ALA A 10 10.70 -3.73 -8.29
CA ALA A 10 11.58 -4.55 -7.47
C ALA A 10 12.70 -5.16 -8.31
N GLU A 11 13.77 -5.57 -7.66
CA GLU A 11 14.81 -6.38 -8.27
C GLU A 11 14.57 -7.85 -7.88
N GLY A 12 14.43 -8.71 -8.88
CA GLY A 12 14.30 -10.14 -8.71
C GLY A 12 15.60 -10.78 -8.22
N ALA A 13 15.51 -12.03 -7.76
CA ALA A 13 16.66 -12.76 -7.25
C ALA A 13 17.78 -12.99 -8.29
N ASP A 14 17.44 -12.90 -9.59
CA ASP A 14 18.38 -13.00 -10.70
C ASP A 14 18.93 -11.64 -11.17
N GLY A 15 18.65 -10.57 -10.42
CA GLY A 15 19.05 -9.20 -10.73
C GLY A 15 18.22 -8.54 -11.83
N LYS A 16 17.15 -9.20 -12.31
CA LYS A 16 16.26 -8.62 -13.32
C LYS A 16 15.13 -7.81 -12.67
N PRO A 17 14.64 -6.75 -13.33
CA PRO A 17 13.47 -6.03 -12.84
C PRO A 17 12.25 -6.94 -12.74
N GLU A 18 11.57 -6.86 -11.60
CA GLU A 18 10.27 -7.49 -11.33
C GLU A 18 9.24 -6.45 -10.94
N LYS A 19 7.97 -6.81 -11.10
CA LYS A 19 6.84 -6.02 -10.60
C LYS A 19 6.14 -6.79 -9.50
N TRP A 20 6.00 -6.16 -8.33
CA TRP A 20 5.18 -6.73 -7.26
C TRP A 20 3.85 -6.00 -7.20
N ARG A 21 2.79 -6.71 -7.58
CA ARG A 21 1.44 -6.15 -7.62
C ARG A 21 0.78 -6.21 -6.25
N TYR A 22 0.24 -5.08 -5.83
CA TYR A 22 -0.52 -4.90 -4.60
C TYR A 22 -1.90 -4.32 -4.96
N GLU A 23 -2.89 -4.66 -4.16
CA GLU A 23 -4.25 -4.18 -4.29
C GLU A 23 -4.74 -3.63 -2.94
N MET A 24 -5.43 -2.50 -2.98
CA MET A 24 -5.99 -1.84 -1.81
C MET A 24 -7.40 -1.32 -2.08
N TRP A 25 -8.26 -1.51 -1.08
CA TRP A 25 -9.61 -0.97 -1.04
C TRP A 25 -9.79 -0.05 0.17
N PHE A 26 -9.99 1.24 -0.13
CA PHE A 26 -10.26 2.31 0.84
C PHE A 26 -11.77 2.57 0.90
N PHE A 27 -12.47 1.75 1.66
CA PHE A 27 -13.94 1.74 1.73
C PHE A 27 -14.51 2.51 2.92
N SER A 28 -13.73 2.72 3.98
CA SER A 28 -14.15 3.45 5.18
C SER A 28 -13.11 4.48 5.65
N GLU A 29 -13.48 5.25 6.66
CA GLU A 29 -12.65 6.29 7.29
C GLU A 29 -11.53 5.74 8.19
N ASN A 30 -11.51 4.44 8.50
CA ASN A 30 -10.56 3.86 9.46
C ASN A 30 -10.22 2.38 9.20
N ARG A 31 -10.66 1.84 8.07
CA ARG A 31 -10.41 0.46 7.65
C ARG A 31 -10.11 0.39 6.16
N ILE A 32 -9.24 -0.56 5.82
CA ILE A 32 -8.96 -0.96 4.45
C ILE A 32 -8.98 -2.48 4.33
N VAL A 33 -9.14 -2.96 3.11
CA VAL A 33 -8.78 -4.32 2.71
C VAL A 33 -7.57 -4.22 1.78
N TYR A 34 -6.55 -5.06 1.96
CA TYR A 34 -5.46 -5.15 1.00
C TYR A 34 -5.14 -6.60 0.64
N SER A 35 -4.65 -6.81 -0.58
CA SER A 35 -4.16 -8.10 -1.07
C SER A 35 -2.80 -7.93 -1.76
N ILE A 36 -1.90 -8.87 -1.53
CA ILE A 36 -0.55 -8.90 -2.11
C ILE A 36 -0.48 -10.01 -3.14
N HIS A 37 -0.24 -9.65 -4.40
CA HIS A 37 -0.27 -10.58 -5.53
C HIS A 37 1.12 -10.98 -6.01
N GLY A 38 2.16 -10.20 -5.69
CA GLY A 38 3.54 -10.48 -6.08
C GLY A 38 4.55 -10.18 -4.97
N GLY A 39 5.77 -10.69 -5.15
CA GLY A 39 6.86 -10.53 -4.19
C GLY A 39 6.81 -11.51 -3.01
N PRO A 40 7.67 -11.31 -1.99
CA PRO A 40 7.87 -12.27 -0.91
C PRO A 40 6.63 -12.55 -0.04
N MET A 41 5.67 -11.62 -0.04
CA MET A 41 4.44 -11.70 0.76
C MET A 41 3.20 -12.05 -0.09
N ALA A 42 3.40 -12.54 -1.32
CA ALA A 42 2.30 -12.92 -2.22
C ALA A 42 1.36 -13.94 -1.58
N GLY A 43 0.06 -13.74 -1.78
CA GLY A 43 -1.01 -14.54 -1.16
C GLY A 43 -1.55 -13.96 0.15
N ARG A 44 -0.94 -12.90 0.71
CA ARG A 44 -1.45 -12.24 1.91
C ARG A 44 -2.71 -11.42 1.58
N LEU A 45 -3.71 -11.53 2.45
CA LEU A 45 -4.95 -10.75 2.46
C LEU A 45 -5.21 -10.27 3.89
N ASN A 46 -5.62 -9.02 4.07
CA ASN A 46 -5.86 -8.49 5.41
C ASN A 46 -6.98 -7.44 5.46
N TYR A 47 -7.66 -7.38 6.60
CA TYR A 47 -8.63 -6.36 6.97
C TYR A 47 -8.04 -5.49 8.09
N GLN A 48 -7.61 -4.29 7.75
CA GLN A 48 -6.66 -3.54 8.57
C GLN A 48 -7.24 -2.23 9.10
N THR A 49 -7.00 -1.95 10.39
CA THR A 49 -7.23 -0.63 11.00
C THR A 49 -6.14 0.33 10.57
N VAL A 50 -6.53 1.52 10.10
CA VAL A 50 -5.58 2.52 9.60
C VAL A 50 -5.91 3.92 10.13
N ALA A 51 -4.93 4.81 10.07
CA ALA A 51 -5.12 6.24 10.24
C ALA A 51 -4.83 6.97 8.92
N PHE A 52 -5.73 7.86 8.53
CA PHE A 52 -5.56 8.70 7.34
C PHE A 52 -5.21 10.13 7.72
N GLN A 53 -4.35 10.75 6.92
CA GLN A 53 -4.06 12.17 6.99
C GLN A 53 -4.17 12.79 5.60
N CYS A 54 -5.03 13.79 5.45
CA CYS A 54 -4.99 14.64 4.27
C CYS A 54 -3.77 15.56 4.39
N ILE A 55 -2.80 15.42 3.49
CA ILE A 55 -1.63 16.31 3.43
C ILE A 55 -1.96 17.51 2.55
N ARG A 56 -2.62 17.28 1.42
CA ARG A 56 -3.08 18.32 0.51
C ARG A 56 -4.43 17.92 -0.10
N PRO A 57 -5.51 18.69 0.15
CA PRO A 57 -6.85 18.35 -0.33
C PRO A 57 -6.90 18.13 -1.84
N GLY A 58 -7.47 17.00 -2.26
CA GLY A 58 -7.60 16.62 -3.67
C GLY A 58 -6.31 16.19 -4.37
N GLU A 59 -5.18 16.13 -3.66
CA GLU A 59 -3.88 15.84 -4.29
C GLU A 59 -3.09 14.76 -3.58
N LEU A 60 -2.99 14.80 -2.26
CA LEU A 60 -2.02 13.99 -1.54
C LEU A 60 -2.55 13.55 -0.17
N TRP A 61 -2.53 12.24 0.03
CA TRP A 61 -3.03 11.57 1.23
C TRP A 61 -2.00 10.62 1.79
N GLN A 62 -1.98 10.48 3.11
CA GLN A 62 -1.20 9.48 3.81
C GLN A 62 -2.13 8.49 4.54
N CYS A 63 -1.72 7.22 4.56
CA CYS A 63 -2.38 6.12 5.26
C CYS A 63 -1.33 5.32 6.04
N ASN A 64 -1.48 5.21 7.36
CA ASN A 64 -0.51 4.53 8.23
C ASN A 64 -1.18 3.45 9.09
N TRP A 65 -0.47 2.36 9.36
CA TRP A 65 -0.91 1.33 10.31
C TRP A 65 0.25 0.50 10.90
N LEU A 66 -0.10 -0.21 11.97
CA LEU A 66 0.68 -1.30 12.57
C LEU A 66 -0.07 -2.61 12.32
N GLU A 67 0.65 -3.65 11.92
CA GLU A 67 0.13 -5.01 11.78
C GLU A 67 0.43 -5.84 13.03
N GLU A 68 -0.31 -6.93 13.22
CA GLU A 68 -0.10 -7.88 14.33
C GLU A 68 1.30 -8.51 14.34
N THR A 69 1.95 -8.55 13.18
CA THR A 69 3.32 -9.04 12.99
C THR A 69 4.39 -8.08 13.50
N GLY A 70 4.01 -6.86 13.92
CA GLY A 70 4.94 -5.78 14.23
C GLY A 70 5.32 -4.93 13.02
N THR A 71 4.87 -5.30 11.81
CA THR A 71 5.15 -4.55 10.58
C THR A 71 4.46 -3.18 10.65
N ILE A 72 5.24 -2.12 10.42
CA ILE A 72 4.75 -0.73 10.37
C ILE A 72 4.69 -0.31 8.91
N VAL A 73 3.57 0.26 8.50
CA VAL A 73 3.40 0.75 7.12
C VAL A 73 3.01 2.20 7.11
N SER A 74 3.68 2.98 6.25
CA SER A 74 3.29 4.32 5.87
C SER A 74 3.18 4.42 4.36
N LEU A 75 1.97 4.70 3.86
CA LEU A 75 1.66 4.84 2.45
C LEU A 75 1.28 6.27 2.13
N VAL A 76 1.81 6.81 1.04
CA VAL A 76 1.42 8.10 0.45
C VAL A 76 0.81 7.84 -0.91
N TYR A 77 -0.42 8.31 -1.10
CA TYR A 77 -1.10 8.33 -2.39
C TYR A 77 -1.06 9.75 -2.98
N ASP A 78 -0.25 9.91 -4.02
CA ASP A 78 -0.18 11.12 -4.84
C ASP A 78 -1.12 10.96 -6.04
N ILE A 79 -2.29 11.58 -5.93
CA ILE A 79 -3.36 11.49 -6.92
C ILE A 79 -2.95 12.19 -8.22
N LYS A 80 -2.21 13.30 -8.13
CA LYS A 80 -1.82 14.11 -9.30
C LYS A 80 -0.83 13.36 -10.18
N ASN A 81 0.10 12.63 -9.56
CA ASN A 81 1.12 11.87 -10.27
C ASN A 81 0.73 10.39 -10.47
N ALA A 82 -0.49 9.99 -10.08
CA ALA A 82 -0.96 8.61 -10.12
C ALA A 82 0.06 7.63 -9.48
N LYS A 83 0.64 8.02 -8.34
CA LYS A 83 1.76 7.32 -7.71
C LYS A 83 1.44 6.96 -6.27
N ILE A 84 1.78 5.73 -5.90
CA ILE A 84 1.86 5.30 -4.51
C ILE A 84 3.34 5.20 -4.11
N THR A 85 3.66 5.71 -2.93
CA THR A 85 4.97 5.54 -2.30
C THR A 85 4.76 4.97 -0.91
N THR A 86 5.49 3.92 -0.57
CA THR A 86 5.28 3.22 0.70
C THR A 86 6.59 2.96 1.38
N MET A 87 6.61 3.17 2.70
CA MET A 87 7.65 2.70 3.59
C MET A 87 7.05 1.57 4.42
N ILE A 88 7.71 0.41 4.39
CA ILE A 88 7.33 -0.78 5.14
C ILE A 88 8.52 -1.13 6.03
N GLY A 89 8.32 -1.07 7.34
CA GLY A 89 9.25 -1.59 8.34
C GLY A 89 8.81 -2.99 8.73
N PHE A 90 9.67 -3.99 8.49
CA PHE A 90 9.46 -5.38 8.88
C PHE A 90 10.12 -5.68 10.22
#